data_AF-A0A3M2D207-F1
#
_entry.id   AF-A0A3M2D207-F1
#
_cell.length_a   1.000
_cell.length_b   1.000
_cell.length_c   1.000
_cell.angle_alpha   90.00
_cell.angle_beta   90.00
_cell.angle_gamma   90.00
#
_symmetry.space_group_name_H-M   'P 1'
#
loop_
_entity.id
_entity.type
_entity.pdbx_description
1 polymer ?
#
loop_
_entity_poly.entity_id
_entity_poly.type
_entity_poly.pdbx_seq_one_letter_code
_entity_poly.pdbx_strand_id
1 'polypeptide(L)'
;MTGIDFARDGSALPFLFIESKTHPVPSGNFRTAPFLSTALGFTAGTDFVHMEASELSALADFRATLSNYSAIWVASDHGGMLTASELTFLNDHSADIIDYLNAGGGLFAEAESNQKGLIGATPRFGFLPFLVASTDFGAAEISNTVTSFGASLGLTNSDVNGNFSHNYFSATGGMNPVDLFNGDSSKILSLAFRGQVGTTGVTPSLPLPSPILLFSIGLIGMIGARVITRPESR
;
A
#
# COMPACT_ATOMS: atom_id res chain seq x y z
N MET A 1 -14.23 1.75 -5.94
CA MET A 1 -13.30 2.65 -5.23
C MET A 1 -12.01 1.87 -5.09
N THR A 2 -10.89 2.42 -5.52
CA THR A 2 -9.57 1.78 -5.37
C THR A 2 -8.99 2.10 -3.99
N GLY A 3 -7.93 1.38 -3.59
CA GLY A 3 -7.26 1.68 -2.32
C GLY A 3 -6.66 3.10 -2.30
N ILE A 4 -6.09 3.53 -3.42
CA ILE A 4 -5.59 4.91 -3.55
C ILE A 4 -6.72 5.95 -3.52
N ASP A 5 -7.90 5.67 -4.08
CA ASP A 5 -9.05 6.58 -3.97
C ASP A 5 -9.46 6.78 -2.50
N PHE A 6 -9.45 5.70 -1.71
CA PHE A 6 -9.72 5.78 -0.28
C PHE A 6 -8.66 6.61 0.45
N ALA A 7 -7.38 6.38 0.15
CA ALA A 7 -6.27 7.10 0.78
C ALA A 7 -6.28 8.60 0.46
N ARG A 8 -6.73 8.98 -0.75
CA ARG A 8 -6.82 10.37 -1.19
C ARG A 8 -8.03 11.11 -0.63
N ASP A 9 -9.08 10.40 -0.22
CA ASP A 9 -10.35 10.93 0.33
C ASP A 9 -10.92 12.11 -0.47
N GLY A 10 -10.88 12.00 -1.80
CA GLY A 10 -11.39 13.03 -2.71
C GLY A 10 -10.49 14.25 -2.91
N SER A 11 -9.28 14.28 -2.33
CA SER A 11 -8.29 15.32 -2.60
C SER A 11 -7.90 15.35 -4.09
N ALA A 12 -7.73 16.56 -4.62
CA ALA A 12 -7.32 16.82 -6.00
C ALA A 12 -5.80 16.95 -6.16
N LEU A 13 -5.03 16.98 -5.07
CA LEU A 13 -3.55 17.00 -5.15
C LEU A 13 -3.03 15.70 -5.77
N PRO A 14 -1.85 15.68 -6.41
CA PRO A 14 -1.23 14.43 -6.85
C PRO A 14 -0.92 13.52 -5.65
N PHE A 15 -0.83 12.20 -5.86
CA PHE A 15 -0.22 11.30 -4.88
C PHE A 15 1.27 11.11 -5.17
N LEU A 16 2.08 10.88 -4.13
CA LEU A 16 3.48 10.53 -4.26
C LEU A 16 3.60 9.01 -4.42
N PHE A 17 3.96 8.53 -5.60
CA PHE A 17 4.20 7.11 -5.85
C PHE A 17 5.68 6.78 -5.65
N ILE A 18 5.97 5.80 -4.80
CA ILE A 18 7.33 5.40 -4.42
C ILE A 18 7.59 4.00 -4.93
N GLU A 19 8.51 3.92 -5.88
CA GLU A 19 8.95 2.69 -6.54
C GLU A 19 10.31 2.95 -7.20
N SER A 20 11.19 1.96 -7.24
CA SER A 20 12.46 2.12 -7.96
C SER A 20 12.27 2.29 -9.47
N LYS A 21 13.04 3.22 -10.07
CA LYS A 21 13.06 3.47 -11.52
C LYS A 21 14.26 2.83 -12.21
N THR A 22 15.34 2.63 -11.47
CA THR A 22 16.65 2.29 -12.06
C THR A 22 17.08 0.85 -11.82
N HIS A 23 16.57 0.19 -10.78
CA HIS A 23 16.97 -1.20 -10.51
C HIS A 23 16.53 -2.14 -11.64
N PRO A 24 17.34 -3.17 -11.98
CA PRO A 24 16.95 -4.23 -12.90
C PRO A 24 15.67 -4.91 -12.39
N VAL A 25 14.72 -5.13 -13.28
CA VAL A 25 13.44 -5.77 -12.94
C VAL A 25 13.65 -7.28 -12.79
N PRO A 26 13.51 -7.87 -11.59
CA PRO A 26 13.61 -9.32 -11.42
C PRO A 26 12.45 -10.05 -12.11
N SER A 27 12.64 -11.35 -12.39
CA SER A 27 11.55 -12.18 -12.91
C SER A 27 10.38 -12.22 -11.93
N GLY A 28 9.16 -12.02 -12.44
CA GLY A 28 7.95 -11.97 -11.62
C GLY A 28 7.59 -10.58 -11.10
N ASN A 29 8.49 -9.59 -11.25
CA ASN A 29 8.22 -8.21 -10.91
C ASN A 29 7.98 -7.39 -12.19
N PHE A 30 7.24 -6.29 -12.04
CA PHE A 30 7.05 -5.29 -13.07
C PHE A 30 7.14 -3.91 -12.43
N ARG A 31 7.49 -2.89 -13.23
CA ARG A 31 7.29 -1.51 -12.77
C ARG A 31 5.79 -1.25 -12.73
N THR A 32 5.29 -0.84 -11.58
CA THR A 32 3.88 -0.49 -11.37
C THR A 32 3.57 0.88 -11.97
N ALA A 33 4.52 1.83 -12.04
CA ALA A 33 4.25 3.18 -12.56
C ALA A 33 3.58 3.19 -13.97
N PRO A 34 4.06 2.42 -14.98
CA PRO A 34 3.37 2.32 -16.27
C PRO A 34 1.96 1.74 -16.20
N PHE A 35 1.68 0.84 -15.25
CA PHE A 35 0.34 0.27 -15.05
C PHE A 35 -0.64 1.32 -14.52
N LEU A 36 -0.19 2.24 -13.66
CA LEU A 36 -1.01 3.36 -13.17
C LEU A 36 -1.63 4.16 -14.32
N SER A 37 -0.84 4.44 -15.37
CA SER A 37 -1.35 5.15 -16.53
C SER A 37 -2.16 4.29 -17.48
N THR A 38 -1.66 3.09 -17.81
CA THR A 38 -2.25 2.28 -18.89
C THR A 38 -3.50 1.52 -18.47
N ALA A 39 -3.62 1.14 -17.20
CA ALA A 39 -4.77 0.40 -16.68
C ALA A 39 -5.67 1.26 -15.79
N LEU A 40 -5.10 2.16 -14.99
CA LEU A 40 -5.86 2.94 -14.00
C LEU A 40 -6.24 4.35 -14.48
N GLY A 41 -5.61 4.81 -15.57
CA GLY A 41 -5.87 6.14 -16.14
C GLY A 41 -5.21 7.30 -15.39
N PHE A 42 -4.28 7.03 -14.46
CA PHE A 42 -3.54 8.08 -13.77
C PHE A 42 -2.41 8.65 -14.65
N THR A 43 -2.31 9.97 -14.71
CA THR A 43 -1.32 10.69 -15.52
C THR A 43 -0.14 11.13 -14.66
N ALA A 44 1.08 10.69 -15.02
CA ALA A 44 2.30 11.12 -14.35
C ALA A 44 2.49 12.65 -14.46
N GLY A 45 2.88 13.29 -13.36
CA GLY A 45 3.02 14.74 -13.24
C GLY A 45 1.68 15.49 -13.05
N THR A 46 0.54 14.80 -13.10
CA THR A 46 -0.79 15.38 -12.81
C THR A 46 -1.46 14.67 -11.64
N ASP A 47 -1.71 13.37 -11.79
CA ASP A 47 -2.37 12.56 -10.76
C ASP A 47 -1.36 11.98 -9.77
N PHE A 48 -0.12 11.75 -10.22
CA PHE A 48 0.95 11.28 -9.36
C PHE A 48 2.32 11.81 -9.73
N VAL A 49 3.20 11.87 -8.74
CA VAL A 49 4.63 12.07 -8.92
C VAL A 49 5.34 10.80 -8.51
N HIS A 50 6.17 10.24 -9.39
CA HIS A 50 6.94 9.03 -9.11
C HIS A 50 8.32 9.41 -8.58
N MET A 51 8.72 8.88 -7.42
CA MET A 51 10.06 9.03 -6.86
C MET A 51 10.70 7.68 -6.50
N GLU A 52 12.01 7.57 -6.74
CA GLU A 52 12.87 6.50 -6.19
C GLU A 52 13.78 7.04 -5.07
N ALA A 53 14.56 6.16 -4.43
CA ALA A 53 15.33 6.47 -3.23
C ALA A 53 16.30 7.66 -3.38
N SER A 54 16.94 7.80 -4.54
CA SER A 54 17.88 8.89 -4.80
C SER A 54 17.17 10.25 -4.87
N GLU A 55 15.98 10.30 -5.43
CA GLU A 55 15.15 11.52 -5.53
C GLU A 55 14.57 11.88 -4.17
N LEU A 56 14.11 10.89 -3.41
CA LEU A 56 13.66 11.08 -2.02
C LEU A 56 14.78 11.66 -1.15
N SER A 57 15.99 11.09 -1.25
CA SER A 57 17.16 11.52 -0.48
C SER A 57 17.71 12.89 -0.90
N ALA A 58 17.34 13.36 -2.09
CA ALA A 58 17.71 14.69 -2.59
C ALA A 58 16.75 15.80 -2.14
N LEU A 59 15.63 15.45 -1.50
CA LEU A 59 14.70 16.44 -0.95
C LEU A 59 15.36 17.19 0.20
N ALA A 60 15.29 18.52 0.16
CA ALA A 60 15.82 19.36 1.24
C ALA A 60 15.06 19.18 2.55
N ASP A 61 13.75 18.91 2.47
CA ASP A 61 12.86 18.66 3.59
C ASP A 61 11.72 17.74 3.11
N PHE A 62 11.78 16.46 3.50
CA PHE A 62 10.79 15.47 3.13
C PHE A 62 9.41 15.79 3.73
N ARG A 63 9.36 16.16 5.01
CA ARG A 63 8.12 16.52 5.71
C ARG A 63 7.39 17.67 5.03
N ALA A 64 8.10 18.76 4.73
CA ALA A 64 7.49 19.89 4.03
C ALA A 64 7.02 19.50 2.62
N THR A 65 7.79 18.65 1.93
CA THR A 65 7.47 18.15 0.58
C THR A 65 6.16 17.35 0.56
N LEU A 66 5.89 16.54 1.61
CA LEU A 66 4.68 15.72 1.70
C LEU A 66 3.38 16.54 1.65
N SER A 67 3.39 17.81 2.09
CA SER A 67 2.21 18.69 2.04
C SER A 67 1.70 18.99 0.61
N ASN A 68 2.51 18.73 -0.42
CA ASN A 68 2.10 18.88 -1.82
C ASN A 68 1.33 17.67 -2.37
N TYR A 69 1.20 16.59 -1.58
CA TYR A 69 0.61 15.34 -2.02
C TYR A 69 -0.61 14.98 -1.19
N SER A 70 -1.62 14.40 -1.85
CA SER A 70 -2.83 13.89 -1.19
C SER A 70 -2.56 12.59 -0.42
N ALA A 71 -1.65 11.77 -0.92
CA ALA A 71 -1.30 10.50 -0.32
C ALA A 71 0.12 10.07 -0.73
N ILE A 72 0.71 9.17 0.04
CA ILE A 72 1.87 8.37 -0.34
C ILE A 72 1.37 7.01 -0.82
N TRP A 73 1.83 6.55 -1.98
CA TRP A 73 1.64 5.18 -2.46
C TRP A 73 3.01 4.48 -2.49
N VAL A 74 3.20 3.47 -1.65
CA VAL A 74 4.39 2.61 -1.62
C VAL A 74 4.12 1.32 -2.40
N ALA A 75 4.91 1.04 -3.44
CA ALA A 75 4.79 -0.18 -4.25
C ALA A 75 5.16 -1.44 -3.47
N SER A 76 4.79 -2.61 -4.00
CA SER A 76 5.18 -3.90 -3.43
C SER A 76 6.64 -4.26 -3.73
N ASP A 77 7.27 -5.03 -2.85
CA ASP A 77 8.58 -5.68 -3.12
C ASP A 77 8.46 -6.97 -3.97
N HIS A 78 7.23 -7.45 -4.19
CA HIS A 78 6.90 -8.62 -4.99
C HIS A 78 5.83 -8.26 -6.00
N GLY A 79 6.16 -8.32 -7.28
CA GLY A 79 5.26 -7.87 -8.33
C GLY A 79 5.40 -6.38 -8.66
N GLY A 80 5.76 -5.55 -7.66
CA GLY A 80 6.21 -4.16 -7.85
C GLY A 80 7.73 -4.02 -7.79
N MET A 81 8.24 -2.79 -7.72
CA MET A 81 9.69 -2.52 -7.68
C MET A 81 10.13 -1.70 -6.45
N LEU A 82 9.58 -1.99 -5.25
CA LEU A 82 10.08 -1.40 -4.01
C LEU A 82 11.42 -2.02 -3.59
N THR A 83 12.47 -1.22 -3.42
CA THR A 83 13.78 -1.72 -2.96
C THR A 83 14.00 -1.47 -1.47
N ALA A 84 15.04 -2.09 -0.93
CA ALA A 84 15.55 -1.79 0.41
C ALA A 84 15.94 -0.31 0.60
N SER A 85 16.36 0.40 -0.45
CA SER A 85 16.76 1.81 -0.34
C SER A 85 15.55 2.74 -0.17
N GLU A 86 14.47 2.55 -0.95
CA GLU A 86 13.23 3.32 -0.76
C GLU A 86 12.64 3.05 0.62
N LEU A 87 12.63 1.77 1.01
CA LEU A 87 12.05 1.36 2.28
C LEU A 87 12.86 1.84 3.50
N THR A 88 14.18 1.80 3.43
CA THR A 88 15.05 2.35 4.49
C THR A 88 14.80 3.83 4.65
N PHE A 89 14.73 4.58 3.54
CA PHE A 89 14.39 6.01 3.58
C PHE A 89 13.04 6.23 4.28
N LEU A 90 12.00 5.49 3.91
CA LEU A 90 10.68 5.63 4.54
C LEU A 90 10.70 5.30 6.04
N ASN A 91 11.38 4.22 6.42
CA ASN A 91 11.49 3.80 7.81
C ASN A 91 12.23 4.84 8.67
N ASP A 92 13.29 5.44 8.14
CA ASP A 92 14.04 6.52 8.80
C ASP A 92 13.20 7.81 8.97
N HIS A 93 12.15 7.97 8.17
CA HIS A 93 11.22 9.12 8.20
C HIS A 93 9.84 8.78 8.79
N SER A 94 9.75 7.76 9.64
CA SER A 94 8.49 7.36 10.29
C SER A 94 7.77 8.51 11.00
N ALA A 95 8.51 9.37 11.72
CA ALA A 95 7.94 10.51 12.43
C ALA A 95 7.31 11.53 11.46
N ASP A 96 7.97 11.82 10.35
CA ASP A 96 7.45 12.76 9.34
C ASP A 96 6.22 12.20 8.63
N ILE A 97 6.20 10.89 8.37
CA ILE A 97 5.05 10.20 7.79
C ILE A 97 3.87 10.23 8.76
N ILE A 98 4.08 9.95 10.05
CA ILE A 98 3.03 10.03 11.08
C ILE A 98 2.49 11.47 11.19
N ASP A 99 3.36 12.48 11.18
CA ASP A 99 2.95 13.88 11.23
C ASP A 99 2.16 14.29 9.97
N TYR A 100 2.60 13.85 8.78
CA TYR A 100 1.89 14.06 7.53
C TYR A 100 0.50 13.42 7.54
N LEU A 101 0.44 12.16 7.97
CA LEU A 101 -0.81 11.43 8.12
C LEU A 101 -1.73 12.23 9.03
N ASN A 102 -1.30 12.54 10.26
CA ASN A 102 -2.06 13.32 11.24
C ASN A 102 -2.47 14.73 10.78
N ALA A 103 -1.80 15.30 9.76
CA ALA A 103 -2.17 16.55 9.12
C ALA A 103 -3.26 16.41 8.02
N GLY A 104 -3.80 15.21 7.81
CA GLY A 104 -4.81 14.89 6.80
C GLY A 104 -4.25 14.21 5.55
N GLY A 105 -2.96 13.85 5.56
CA GLY A 105 -2.34 13.07 4.49
C GLY A 105 -2.86 11.63 4.42
N GLY A 106 -2.80 11.05 3.22
CA GLY A 106 -3.14 9.66 2.95
C GLY A 106 -1.91 8.75 2.86
N LEU A 107 -2.08 7.45 3.09
CA LEU A 107 -1.09 6.44 2.75
C LEU A 107 -1.76 5.19 2.22
N PHE A 108 -1.19 4.65 1.15
CA PHE A 108 -1.49 3.36 0.57
C PHE A 108 -0.16 2.60 0.41
N ALA A 109 -0.01 1.45 1.07
CA ALA A 109 1.20 0.65 0.97
C ALA A 109 0.86 -0.78 0.52
N GLU A 110 1.50 -1.25 -0.54
CA GLU A 110 1.34 -2.60 -1.09
C GLU A 110 2.19 -3.64 -0.36
N ALA A 111 2.19 -4.90 -0.80
CA ALA A 111 2.73 -6.01 -0.03
C ALA A 111 4.24 -6.00 0.15
N GLU A 112 4.70 -6.65 1.22
CA GLU A 112 6.09 -7.08 1.36
C GLU A 112 6.15 -8.58 1.60
N SER A 113 6.96 -9.25 0.80
CA SER A 113 7.22 -10.68 0.87
C SER A 113 8.57 -11.00 1.50
N ASN A 114 9.54 -10.07 1.45
CA ASN A 114 10.96 -10.33 1.75
C ASN A 114 11.54 -11.56 1.05
N GLN A 115 10.95 -12.00 -0.07
CA GLN A 115 11.31 -13.26 -0.69
C GLN A 115 12.74 -13.17 -1.27
N LYS A 116 13.60 -14.10 -0.82
CA LYS A 116 14.97 -14.19 -1.31
C LYS A 116 14.99 -14.42 -2.82
N GLY A 117 15.84 -13.66 -3.53
CA GLY A 117 15.98 -13.74 -4.99
C GLY A 117 15.08 -12.79 -5.77
N LEU A 118 14.19 -12.07 -5.10
CA LEU A 118 13.54 -10.86 -5.65
C LEU A 118 14.29 -9.61 -5.21
N ILE A 119 13.75 -8.44 -5.53
CA ILE A 119 14.33 -7.14 -5.15
C ILE A 119 14.43 -6.99 -3.62
N GLY A 120 13.56 -7.71 -2.88
CA GLY A 120 13.67 -8.05 -1.46
C GLY A 120 13.94 -6.85 -0.57
N ALA A 121 12.91 -6.11 -0.20
CA ALA A 121 13.06 -4.91 0.60
C ALA A 121 13.26 -5.30 2.08
N THR A 122 14.47 -5.12 2.62
CA THR A 122 14.75 -5.33 4.05
C THR A 122 15.39 -4.07 4.64
N PRO A 123 15.01 -3.64 5.86
CA PRO A 123 13.99 -4.21 6.76
C PRO A 123 12.54 -3.96 6.29
N ARG A 124 11.54 -4.74 6.76
CA ARG A 124 10.09 -4.56 6.43
C ARG A 124 9.56 -3.16 6.78
N PHE A 125 8.32 -2.88 6.39
CA PHE A 125 7.50 -1.74 6.82
C PHE A 125 7.66 -1.45 8.31
N GLY A 126 8.47 -0.44 8.58
CA GLY A 126 8.74 0.15 9.88
C GLY A 126 8.31 1.61 9.96
N PHE A 127 7.96 2.24 8.84
CA PHE A 127 7.48 3.62 8.81
C PHE A 127 6.15 3.83 9.56
N LEU A 128 5.41 2.74 9.80
CA LEU A 128 4.36 2.66 10.82
C LEU A 128 4.72 1.57 11.85
N PRO A 129 5.41 1.95 12.94
CA PRO A 129 6.12 1.00 13.81
C PRO A 129 5.20 0.11 14.66
N PHE A 130 3.89 0.27 14.56
CA PHE A 130 2.91 -0.62 15.21
C PHE A 130 2.39 -1.73 14.28
N LEU A 131 2.71 -1.67 12.98
CA LEU A 131 2.31 -2.66 11.97
C LEU A 131 3.33 -3.80 11.81
N VAL A 132 4.08 -4.10 12.87
CA VAL A 132 5.21 -5.06 12.88
C VAL A 132 4.78 -6.52 12.73
N ALA A 133 3.49 -6.78 12.52
CA ALA A 133 2.93 -8.12 12.52
C ALA A 133 2.69 -8.67 11.10
N SER A 134 3.49 -8.28 10.11
CA SER A 134 3.48 -8.91 8.78
C SER A 134 4.24 -10.25 8.84
N THR A 135 3.52 -11.35 8.69
CA THR A 135 4.07 -12.71 8.66
C THR A 135 4.20 -13.19 7.23
N ASP A 136 5.36 -13.75 6.85
CA ASP A 136 5.54 -14.32 5.51
C ASP A 136 4.53 -15.41 5.22
N PHE A 137 3.99 -15.36 4.02
CA PHE A 137 2.92 -16.22 3.60
C PHE A 137 3.00 -16.48 2.09
N GLY A 138 2.39 -17.56 1.63
CA GLY A 138 2.41 -17.89 0.22
C GLY A 138 1.21 -18.75 -0.09
N ALA A 139 0.16 -18.14 -0.63
CA ALA A 139 -1.04 -18.87 -1.01
C ALA A 139 -1.80 -18.16 -2.13
N ALA A 140 -2.41 -18.97 -3.00
CA ALA A 140 -3.36 -18.48 -3.97
C ALA A 140 -4.62 -17.92 -3.27
N GLU A 141 -5.13 -16.83 -3.81
CA GLU A 141 -6.30 -16.12 -3.29
C GLU A 141 -7.56 -16.66 -3.97
N ILE A 142 -8.13 -17.71 -3.37
CA ILE A 142 -9.28 -18.44 -3.95
C ILE A 142 -10.51 -18.52 -3.04
N SER A 143 -10.36 -18.24 -1.75
CA SER A 143 -11.49 -18.23 -0.80
C SER A 143 -11.37 -17.12 0.24
N ASN A 144 -10.64 -16.06 -0.09
CA ASN A 144 -10.56 -14.85 0.73
C ASN A 144 -11.96 -14.25 0.91
N THR A 145 -12.21 -13.72 2.09
CA THR A 145 -13.51 -13.20 2.48
C THR A 145 -13.39 -11.75 2.88
N VAL A 146 -14.22 -10.89 2.26
CA VAL A 146 -14.38 -9.50 2.65
C VAL A 146 -15.13 -9.42 3.98
N THR A 147 -14.62 -8.62 4.92
CA THR A 147 -15.29 -8.38 6.21
C THR A 147 -16.46 -7.40 6.05
N SER A 148 -17.29 -7.25 7.08
CA SER A 148 -18.32 -6.20 7.09
C SER A 148 -17.74 -4.80 6.87
N PHE A 149 -16.54 -4.53 7.39
CA PHE A 149 -15.87 -3.26 7.18
C PHE A 149 -15.38 -3.11 5.73
N GLY A 150 -14.75 -4.12 5.15
CA GLY A 150 -14.37 -4.09 3.73
C GLY A 150 -15.57 -3.92 2.80
N ALA A 151 -16.70 -4.58 3.11
CA ALA A 151 -17.94 -4.41 2.36
C ALA A 151 -18.49 -2.97 2.48
N SER A 152 -18.29 -2.30 3.62
CA SER A 152 -18.68 -0.89 3.78
C SER A 152 -17.87 0.07 2.90
N LEU A 153 -16.69 -0.34 2.43
CA LEU A 153 -15.88 0.37 1.43
C LEU A 153 -16.31 0.05 -0.02
N GLY A 154 -17.30 -0.82 -0.19
CA GLY A 154 -17.80 -1.26 -1.49
C GLY A 154 -17.07 -2.45 -2.10
N LEU A 155 -16.24 -3.16 -1.33
CA LEU A 155 -15.56 -4.37 -1.78
C LEU A 155 -16.47 -5.59 -1.74
N THR A 156 -16.19 -6.53 -2.63
CA THR A 156 -16.84 -7.83 -2.75
C THR A 156 -15.79 -8.94 -2.77
N ASN A 157 -16.20 -10.19 -2.57
CA ASN A 157 -15.25 -11.31 -2.61
C ASN A 157 -14.52 -11.44 -3.96
N SER A 158 -15.11 -10.96 -5.07
CA SER A 158 -14.40 -10.97 -6.37
C SER A 158 -13.23 -9.99 -6.43
N ASP A 159 -13.18 -9.00 -5.53
CA ASP A 159 -12.10 -8.00 -5.52
C ASP A 159 -10.86 -8.50 -4.76
N VAL A 160 -11.00 -9.51 -3.91
CA VAL A 160 -9.95 -10.04 -3.02
C VAL A 160 -9.53 -11.47 -3.37
N ASN A 161 -9.96 -11.97 -4.53
CA ASN A 161 -9.61 -13.30 -5.03
C ASN A 161 -9.14 -13.21 -6.49
N GLY A 162 -8.36 -14.20 -6.92
CA GLY A 162 -7.78 -14.28 -8.28
C GLY A 162 -6.32 -13.84 -8.36
N ASN A 163 -5.63 -13.70 -7.23
CA ASN A 163 -4.20 -13.37 -7.17
C ASN A 163 -3.45 -14.28 -6.17
N PHE A 164 -2.38 -13.79 -5.55
CA PHE A 164 -1.51 -14.53 -4.65
C PHE A 164 -1.08 -13.65 -3.47
N SER A 165 -1.30 -14.14 -2.25
CA SER A 165 -0.90 -13.46 -1.01
C SER A 165 0.54 -13.82 -0.65
N HIS A 166 1.35 -12.81 -0.30
CA HIS A 166 2.76 -12.97 0.05
C HIS A 166 3.06 -12.81 1.55
N ASN A 167 2.09 -12.32 2.30
CA ASN A 167 2.16 -12.14 3.74
C ASN A 167 0.74 -12.02 4.30
N TYR A 168 0.61 -11.95 5.63
CA TYR A 168 -0.62 -11.57 6.34
C TYR A 168 -0.29 -10.78 7.61
N PHE A 169 -1.23 -9.98 8.09
CA PHE A 169 -1.16 -9.34 9.40
C PHE A 169 -1.69 -10.26 10.49
N SER A 170 -0.89 -10.51 11.51
CA SER A 170 -1.31 -11.26 12.71
C SER A 170 -1.85 -10.36 13.83
N ALA A 171 -1.78 -9.04 13.66
CA ALA A 171 -2.35 -8.04 14.56
C ALA A 171 -2.83 -6.80 13.77
N THR A 172 -3.77 -6.05 14.34
CA THR A 172 -4.40 -4.92 13.63
C THR A 172 -3.77 -3.55 13.94
N GLY A 173 -3.07 -3.41 15.07
CA GLY A 173 -2.63 -2.10 15.56
C GLY A 173 -3.77 -1.11 15.83
N GLY A 174 -5.01 -1.60 15.99
CA GLY A 174 -6.22 -0.79 16.14
C GLY A 174 -6.96 -0.50 14.82
N MET A 175 -6.42 -0.93 13.67
CA MET A 175 -7.06 -0.76 12.36
C MET A 175 -8.15 -1.82 12.14
N ASN A 176 -9.01 -1.61 11.15
CA ASN A 176 -10.10 -2.52 10.83
C ASN A 176 -9.65 -3.53 9.76
N PRO A 177 -9.80 -4.85 9.98
CA PRO A 177 -9.62 -5.85 8.93
C PRO A 177 -10.59 -5.60 7.77
N VAL A 178 -10.08 -5.57 6.56
CA VAL A 178 -10.84 -5.37 5.31
C VAL A 178 -11.20 -6.71 4.69
N ASP A 179 -10.25 -7.64 4.66
CA ASP A 179 -10.42 -8.98 4.13
C ASP A 179 -9.49 -9.97 4.83
N LEU A 180 -9.88 -11.24 4.79
CA LEU A 180 -9.29 -12.34 5.56
C LEU A 180 -8.97 -13.52 4.65
N PHE A 181 -7.82 -14.13 4.86
CA PHE A 181 -7.44 -15.35 4.15
C PHE A 181 -8.38 -16.49 4.55
N ASN A 182 -9.15 -17.01 3.60
CA ASN A 182 -10.14 -18.07 3.85
C ASN A 182 -11.11 -17.79 5.02
N GLY A 183 -11.40 -16.51 5.28
CA GLY A 183 -12.25 -16.09 6.41
C GLY A 183 -11.61 -16.24 7.80
N ASP A 184 -10.32 -16.60 7.88
CA ASP A 184 -9.60 -16.76 9.12
C ASP A 184 -9.22 -15.39 9.71
N SER A 185 -9.85 -15.02 10.82
CA SER A 185 -9.58 -13.73 11.49
C SER A 185 -8.17 -13.59 12.06
N SER A 186 -7.39 -14.67 12.12
CA SER A 186 -5.97 -14.64 12.50
C SER A 186 -5.02 -14.37 11.32
N LYS A 187 -5.54 -14.40 10.09
CA LYS A 187 -4.80 -14.13 8.85
C LYS A 187 -5.45 -12.99 8.09
N ILE A 188 -5.21 -11.79 8.59
CA ILE A 188 -5.75 -10.57 8.00
C ILE A 188 -4.90 -10.23 6.78
N LEU A 189 -5.55 -10.05 5.63
CA LEU A 189 -4.85 -9.67 4.40
C LEU A 189 -4.78 -8.15 4.34
N SER A 190 -5.90 -7.43 4.33
CA SER A 190 -5.82 -5.96 4.34
C SER A 190 -6.38 -5.35 5.63
N LEU A 191 -5.84 -4.20 6.01
CA LEU A 191 -6.29 -3.38 7.13
C LEU A 191 -6.60 -1.95 6.62
N ALA A 192 -7.56 -1.25 7.22
CA ALA A 192 -7.75 0.18 6.95
C ALA A 192 -8.22 0.95 8.18
N PHE A 193 -7.96 2.25 8.16
CA PHE A 193 -8.35 3.11 9.27
C PHE A 193 -8.52 4.58 8.85
N ARG A 194 -9.34 5.30 9.62
CA ARG A 194 -9.50 6.75 9.57
C ARG A 194 -9.46 7.29 10.99
N GLY A 195 -8.61 8.29 11.24
CA GLY A 195 -8.38 8.85 12.56
C GLY A 195 -6.89 9.07 12.84
N GLN A 196 -6.56 9.29 14.10
CA GLN A 196 -5.19 9.61 14.52
C GLN A 196 -4.27 8.39 14.49
N VAL A 197 -3.04 8.63 14.06
CA VAL A 197 -1.97 7.64 13.97
C VAL A 197 -0.92 7.98 15.03
N GLY A 198 -0.64 7.02 15.90
CA GLY A 198 0.44 7.11 16.88
C GLY A 198 1.54 6.11 16.58
N THR A 199 2.60 6.14 17.38
CA THR A 199 3.72 5.18 17.27
C THR A 199 3.35 3.77 17.74
N THR A 200 2.27 3.62 18.51
CA THR A 200 1.85 2.33 19.09
C THR A 200 0.54 1.78 18.51
N GLY A 201 -0.08 2.51 17.58
CA GLY A 201 -1.34 2.12 16.98
C GLY A 201 -2.14 3.32 16.51
N VAL A 202 -3.41 3.05 16.19
CA VAL A 202 -4.36 4.07 15.77
C VAL A 202 -5.45 4.30 16.80
N THR A 203 -5.93 5.54 16.88
CA THR A 203 -7.04 5.93 17.76
C THR A 203 -8.12 6.66 16.97
N PRO A 204 -9.40 6.26 17.07
CA PRO A 204 -10.49 6.97 16.40
C PRO A 204 -10.43 8.46 16.74
N SER A 205 -10.46 9.33 15.72
CA SER A 205 -10.48 10.76 15.96
C SER A 205 -11.81 11.18 16.59
N LEU A 206 -11.76 11.96 17.66
CA LEU A 206 -12.85 12.87 18.04
C LEU A 206 -13.04 13.89 16.89
N PRO A 207 -14.23 14.47 16.67
CA PRO A 207 -14.56 15.12 15.41
C PRO A 207 -13.71 16.39 15.18
N LEU A 208 -12.67 16.25 14.37
CA LEU A 208 -11.85 17.26 13.68
C LEU A 208 -11.19 16.56 12.46
N PRO A 209 -10.77 17.29 11.40
CA PRO A 209 -10.58 16.73 10.06
C PRO A 209 -9.59 15.56 10.08
N SER A 210 -10.05 14.44 9.54
CA SER A 210 -9.54 13.11 9.87
C SER A 210 -8.30 12.75 9.05
N PRO A 211 -7.28 12.15 9.67
CA PRO A 211 -6.14 11.55 8.97
C PRO A 211 -6.45 10.14 8.43
N ILE A 212 -5.83 9.73 7.29
CA ILE A 212 -6.30 8.62 6.43
C ILE A 212 -5.18 7.61 6.13
N LEU A 213 -5.41 6.30 6.31
CA LEU A 213 -4.38 5.26 6.13
C LEU A 213 -4.96 3.91 5.63
N LEU A 214 -4.34 3.30 4.60
CA LEU A 214 -4.73 2.00 4.02
C LEU A 214 -3.53 1.12 3.55
N PHE A 215 -3.77 -0.20 3.52
CA PHE A 215 -2.93 -1.30 3.03
C PHE A 215 -3.31 -1.87 1.65
N SER A 216 -2.41 -2.65 1.06
CA SER A 216 -2.70 -3.97 0.47
C SER A 216 -1.50 -4.91 0.65
N ILE A 217 -1.76 -6.21 0.76
CA ILE A 217 -0.77 -7.27 0.56
C ILE A 217 -1.34 -8.26 -0.46
N GLY A 218 -0.60 -8.50 -1.55
CA GLY A 218 -1.04 -9.32 -2.69
C GLY A 218 -1.82 -8.57 -3.79
N LEU A 219 -1.40 -7.36 -4.22
CA LEU A 219 -2.19 -6.55 -5.17
C LEU A 219 -1.52 -6.28 -6.52
N ILE A 220 -1.31 -7.32 -7.33
CA ILE A 220 -1.41 -7.19 -8.80
C ILE A 220 -2.89 -7.33 -9.24
N GLY A 221 -3.79 -7.75 -8.34
CA GLY A 221 -5.16 -8.14 -8.68
C GLY A 221 -6.25 -7.06 -8.63
N MET A 222 -6.07 -5.92 -7.96
CA MET A 222 -7.10 -4.87 -8.02
C MET A 222 -6.82 -3.93 -9.19
N ILE A 223 -7.73 -4.05 -10.15
CA ILE A 223 -8.17 -3.10 -11.17
C ILE A 223 -8.00 -3.70 -12.57
N GLY A 224 -8.87 -4.67 -12.85
CA GLY A 224 -8.98 -5.32 -14.17
C GLY A 224 -10.22 -6.22 -14.34
N ALA A 225 -10.91 -6.60 -13.25
CA ALA A 225 -12.05 -7.52 -13.32
C ALA A 225 -13.29 -7.00 -14.06
N ARG A 226 -13.29 -5.75 -14.56
CA ARG A 226 -14.34 -5.27 -15.46
C ARG A 226 -13.99 -5.20 -16.94
N VAL A 227 -12.72 -5.39 -17.37
CA VAL A 227 -12.39 -5.21 -18.80
C VAL A 227 -11.40 -6.24 -19.40
N ILE A 228 -10.58 -6.98 -18.66
CA ILE A 228 -9.57 -7.83 -19.33
C ILE A 228 -9.47 -9.23 -18.72
N THR A 229 -10.18 -10.19 -19.31
CA THR A 229 -9.74 -11.59 -19.31
C THR A 229 -8.47 -11.69 -20.16
N ARG A 230 -7.32 -12.06 -19.57
CA ARG A 230 -6.15 -12.49 -20.35
C ARG A 230 -5.80 -13.96 -20.04
N PRO A 231 -5.40 -14.73 -21.06
CA PRO A 231 -5.17 -16.15 -20.96
C PRO A 231 -3.78 -16.43 -20.36
N GLU A 232 -3.71 -17.39 -19.45
CA GLU A 232 -2.45 -17.88 -18.89
C GLU A 232 -1.67 -18.69 -19.94
N SER A 233 -0.38 -18.38 -20.10
CA SER A 233 0.60 -19.30 -20.68
C SER A 233 1.38 -19.95 -19.55
N ARG A 234 1.36 -21.28 -19.60
CA ARG A 234 2.01 -22.28 -18.73
C ARG A 234 3.46 -22.01 -18.38
#